data_AF-A0A8J3CJ87-F1
#
_entry.id   AF-A0A8J3CJ87-F1
#
_cell.length_a   1.000
_cell.length_b   1.000
_cell.length_c   1.000
_cell.angle_alpha   90.00
_cell.angle_beta   90.00
_cell.angle_gamma   90.00
#
_symmetry.space_group_name_H-M   'P 1'
#
loop_
_entity.id
_entity.type
_entity.pdbx_description
1 polymer ?
#
loop_
_entity_poly.entity_id
_entity_poly.type
_entity_poly.pdbx_seq_one_letter_code
_entity_poly.pdbx_strand_id
1 'polypeptide(L)'
;MAKVPRSRPGGGQLQPAVEPIRIGPTTSPPTESRTAEVPQSTPPRTPDGEGPRYLQMARMDARLRPDQVEELSRLRRRLAGRRQYRGERLTENTLLRVAVDLLLTHADQLAGDTEDELRDSVLPDSGTSEVRESGT
;
A
#
# COMPACT_ATOMS: atom_id res chain seq x y z
N MET A 1 49.30 5.95 60.57
CA MET A 1 48.19 5.60 59.65
C MET A 1 47.62 6.89 59.08
N ALA A 2 47.98 7.24 57.83
CA ALA A 2 47.54 8.48 57.18
C ALA A 2 46.40 8.20 56.20
N LYS A 3 45.36 9.04 56.27
CA LYS A 3 44.07 8.90 55.59
C LYS A 3 44.16 9.46 54.16
N VAL A 4 44.02 8.62 53.14
CA VAL A 4 44.01 9.02 51.73
C VAL A 4 42.60 9.52 51.36
N PRO A 5 42.41 10.74 50.84
CA PRO A 5 41.11 11.20 50.35
C PRO A 5 40.78 10.53 49.01
N ARG A 6 39.57 9.94 48.91
CA ARG A 6 39.04 9.38 47.66
C ARG A 6 38.62 10.53 46.75
N SER A 7 39.35 10.72 45.65
CA SER A 7 38.94 11.60 44.55
C SER A 7 37.77 10.95 43.80
N ARG A 8 36.65 11.66 43.69
CA ARG A 8 35.52 11.28 42.82
C ARG A 8 35.90 11.69 41.40
N PRO A 9 35.91 10.79 40.40
CA PRO A 9 36.02 11.22 39.01
C PRO A 9 34.74 11.99 38.67
N GLY A 10 34.90 13.31 38.47
CA GLY A 10 33.85 14.19 37.97
C GLY A 10 33.40 13.74 36.59
N GLY A 11 32.13 13.97 36.28
CA GLY A 11 31.53 13.67 34.98
C GLY A 11 32.32 14.33 33.85
N GLY A 12 33.11 13.53 33.14
CA GLY A 12 33.71 13.92 31.89
C GLY A 12 32.63 13.93 30.82
N GLN A 13 32.40 15.09 30.21
CA GLN A 13 31.59 15.17 29.01
C GLN A 13 32.17 14.23 27.95
N LEU A 14 31.38 13.25 27.51
CA LEU A 14 31.65 12.51 26.29
C LEU A 14 31.47 13.51 25.13
N GLN A 15 32.55 14.13 24.71
CA GLN A 15 32.57 14.87 23.45
C GLN A 15 32.34 13.84 22.32
N PRO A 16 31.36 14.04 21.42
CA PRO A 16 31.30 13.23 20.21
C PRO A 16 32.49 13.61 19.34
N ALA A 17 33.52 12.76 19.33
CA ALA A 17 34.61 12.85 18.38
C ALA A 17 34.07 12.46 16.99
N VAL A 18 33.44 13.41 16.31
CA VAL A 18 33.16 13.32 14.88
C VAL A 18 34.38 13.90 14.17
N GLU A 19 35.24 13.05 13.63
CA GLU A 19 36.26 13.51 12.70
C GLU A 19 35.57 14.18 11.50
N PRO A 20 35.93 15.42 11.14
CA PRO A 20 35.38 16.05 9.96
C PRO A 20 35.92 15.31 8.72
N ILE A 21 35.01 14.77 7.91
CA ILE A 21 35.33 14.20 6.60
C ILE A 21 36.03 15.28 5.78
N ARG A 22 37.32 15.09 5.49
CA ARG A 22 38.07 15.97 4.60
C ARG A 22 37.73 15.62 3.15
N ILE A 23 36.83 16.39 2.56
CA ILE A 23 36.55 16.34 1.13
C ILE A 23 37.69 17.07 0.42
N GLY A 24 38.54 16.33 -0.30
CA GLY A 24 39.59 16.91 -1.16
C GLY A 24 38.99 17.70 -2.33
N PRO A 25 39.78 18.56 -3.01
CA PRO A 25 39.27 19.37 -4.11
C PRO A 25 38.85 18.47 -5.27
N THR A 26 37.54 18.27 -5.40
CA THR A 26 36.93 17.59 -6.53
C THR A 26 37.00 18.52 -7.75
N THR A 27 38.11 18.45 -8.49
CA THR A 27 38.12 18.89 -9.89
C THR A 27 37.39 17.82 -10.68
N SER A 28 36.06 17.86 -10.61
CA SER A 28 35.18 17.28 -11.62
C SER A 28 34.63 18.45 -12.43
N PRO A 29 34.53 18.35 -13.76
CA PRO A 29 33.82 19.36 -14.54
C PRO A 29 32.38 19.47 -14.00
N PRO A 30 31.70 20.62 -14.20
CA PRO A 30 30.34 20.79 -13.72
C PRO A 30 29.45 19.80 -14.45
N THR A 31 29.24 18.63 -13.86
CA THR A 31 28.12 17.77 -14.20
C THR A 31 26.91 18.50 -13.66
N GLU A 32 26.28 19.28 -14.55
CA GLU A 32 24.94 19.81 -14.37
C GLU A 32 24.11 18.76 -13.66
N SER A 33 23.51 19.16 -12.53
CA SER A 33 22.46 18.37 -11.90
C SER A 33 21.35 18.19 -12.93
N ARG A 34 21.43 17.11 -13.71
CA ARG A 34 20.27 16.52 -14.34
C ARG A 34 19.45 15.94 -13.20
N THR A 35 18.66 16.81 -12.56
CA THR A 35 17.26 16.47 -12.32
C THR A 35 16.78 16.00 -13.69
N ALA A 36 16.80 14.69 -13.91
CA ALA A 36 16.03 14.15 -15.01
C ALA A 36 14.61 14.60 -14.72
N GLU A 37 14.17 15.63 -15.44
CA GLU A 37 12.79 15.99 -15.58
C GLU A 37 12.08 14.67 -15.90
N VAL A 38 11.41 14.12 -14.89
CA VAL A 38 10.52 12.98 -15.09
C VAL A 38 9.64 13.44 -16.24
N PRO A 39 9.65 12.76 -17.41
CA PRO A 39 8.79 13.18 -18.50
C PRO A 39 7.40 13.22 -17.91
N GLN A 40 6.85 14.43 -17.79
CA GLN A 40 5.48 14.63 -17.34
C GLN A 40 4.68 13.78 -18.31
N SER A 41 4.18 12.65 -17.80
CA SER A 41 3.42 11.72 -18.60
C SER A 41 2.22 12.55 -19.07
N THR A 42 2.26 12.95 -20.34
CA THR A 42 1.17 13.68 -20.98
C THR A 42 -0.11 12.97 -20.56
N PRO A 43 -1.05 13.65 -19.88
CA PRO A 43 -2.25 12.98 -19.42
C PRO A 43 -2.91 12.37 -20.66
N PRO A 44 -3.25 11.06 -20.65
CA PRO A 44 -3.99 10.48 -21.75
C PRO A 44 -5.27 11.30 -21.90
N ARG A 45 -5.50 11.80 -23.12
CA ARG A 45 -6.69 12.56 -23.50
C ARG A 45 -7.93 11.79 -23.04
N THR A 46 -8.64 12.32 -22.05
CA THR A 46 -9.89 11.74 -21.58
C THR A 46 -11.00 12.12 -22.57
N PRO A 47 -11.76 11.16 -23.11
CA PRO A 47 -13.12 11.45 -23.54
C PRO A 47 -13.95 11.64 -22.27
N ASP A 48 -14.55 12.81 -22.14
CA ASP A 48 -15.61 13.24 -21.22
C ASP A 48 -15.33 13.13 -19.70
N GLY A 49 -14.93 14.25 -19.10
CA GLY A 49 -14.84 14.47 -17.65
C GLY A 49 -13.53 15.14 -17.23
N GLU A 50 -13.59 16.44 -16.89
CA GLU A 50 -12.48 17.32 -16.53
C GLU A 50 -11.57 16.74 -15.42
N GLY A 51 -10.38 16.26 -15.81
CA GLY A 51 -9.28 15.97 -14.89
C GLY A 51 -9.07 14.50 -14.51
N PRO A 52 -7.96 14.18 -13.81
CA PRO A 52 -7.62 12.82 -13.40
C PRO A 52 -8.74 12.12 -12.63
N ARG A 53 -8.93 10.80 -12.88
CA ARG A 53 -10.01 10.00 -12.28
C ARG A 53 -10.08 10.09 -10.74
N TYR A 54 -8.94 10.22 -10.06
CA TYR A 54 -8.92 10.28 -8.60
C TYR A 54 -9.52 11.58 -8.03
N LEU A 55 -9.52 12.68 -8.79
CA LEU A 55 -10.16 13.95 -8.37
C LEU A 55 -11.69 13.87 -8.43
N GLN A 56 -12.22 12.89 -9.14
CA GLN A 56 -13.66 12.65 -9.28
C GLN A 56 -14.20 11.74 -8.16
N MET A 57 -13.36 11.29 -7.23
CA MET A 57 -13.71 10.32 -6.18
C MET A 57 -13.42 10.88 -4.78
N ALA A 58 -14.31 10.58 -3.83
CA ALA A 58 -14.07 10.89 -2.42
C ALA A 58 -13.06 9.92 -1.79
N ARG A 59 -12.25 10.42 -0.85
CA ARG A 59 -11.30 9.59 -0.09
C ARG A 59 -12.01 8.91 1.08
N MET A 60 -11.82 7.60 1.19
CA MET A 60 -12.18 6.78 2.34
C MET A 60 -10.96 5.91 2.70
N ASP A 61 -10.70 5.75 4.00
CA ASP A 61 -9.65 4.85 4.49
C ASP A 61 -10.29 3.55 5.00
N ALA A 62 -9.79 2.38 4.57
CA ALA A 62 -10.29 1.06 4.95
C ALA A 62 -9.19 0.21 5.58
N ARG A 63 -9.50 -0.50 6.67
CA ARG A 63 -8.61 -1.50 7.28
C ARG A 63 -9.12 -2.88 6.91
N LEU A 64 -8.29 -3.64 6.20
CA LEU A 64 -8.60 -4.99 5.74
C LEU A 64 -7.73 -5.99 6.48
N ARG A 65 -8.24 -7.22 6.60
CA ARG A 65 -7.44 -8.32 7.14
C ARG A 65 -6.30 -8.69 6.18
N PRO A 66 -5.17 -9.24 6.67
CA PRO A 66 -4.02 -9.56 5.84
C PRO A 66 -4.33 -10.52 4.67
N ASP A 67 -5.17 -11.53 4.91
CA ASP A 67 -5.65 -12.48 3.91
C ASP A 67 -6.46 -11.78 2.81
N GLN A 68 -7.34 -10.83 3.17
CA GLN A 68 -8.11 -10.05 2.20
C GLN A 68 -7.20 -9.21 1.30
N VAL A 69 -6.15 -8.60 1.85
CA VAL A 69 -5.17 -7.81 1.08
C VAL A 69 -4.43 -8.71 0.09
N GLU A 70 -4.00 -9.89 0.52
CA GLU A 70 -3.31 -10.84 -0.35
C GLU A 70 -4.22 -11.35 -1.47
N GLU A 71 -5.44 -11.77 -1.14
CA GLU A 71 -6.41 -12.28 -2.10
C GLU A 71 -6.85 -11.21 -3.10
N LEU A 72 -7.05 -9.95 -2.67
CA LEU A 72 -7.33 -8.84 -3.60
C LEU A 72 -6.18 -8.61 -4.58
N SER A 73 -4.93 -8.68 -4.11
CA SER A 73 -3.74 -8.54 -4.98
C SER A 73 -3.65 -9.68 -6.00
N ARG A 74 -3.89 -10.93 -5.56
CA ARG A 74 -3.95 -12.12 -6.44
C ARG A 74 -5.07 -11.98 -7.48
N LEU A 75 -6.27 -11.60 -7.04
CA LEU A 75 -7.43 -11.38 -7.91
C LEU A 75 -7.15 -10.31 -8.95
N ARG A 76 -6.59 -9.16 -8.54
CA ARG A 76 -6.21 -8.07 -9.46
C ARG A 76 -5.24 -8.55 -10.52
N ARG A 77 -4.18 -9.28 -10.15
CA ARG A 77 -3.20 -9.83 -11.10
C ARG A 77 -3.85 -10.80 -12.08
N ARG A 78 -4.70 -11.70 -11.59
CA ARG A 78 -5.45 -12.66 -12.41
C ARG A 78 -6.35 -11.97 -13.42
N LEU A 79 -7.15 -10.99 -12.97
CA LEU A 79 -8.03 -10.21 -13.84
C LEU A 79 -7.23 -9.37 -14.84
N ALA A 80 -6.15 -8.73 -14.38
CA ALA A 80 -5.24 -8.03 -15.27
C ALA A 80 -4.70 -8.98 -16.34
N GLY A 81 -4.23 -10.18 -16.02
CA GLY A 81 -3.75 -11.14 -17.03
C GLY A 81 -4.77 -11.44 -18.14
N ARG A 82 -6.06 -11.53 -17.79
CA ARG A 82 -7.15 -11.90 -18.73
C ARG A 82 -7.70 -10.73 -19.56
N ARG A 83 -7.36 -9.48 -19.24
CA ARG A 83 -7.92 -8.31 -19.95
C ARG A 83 -7.39 -8.19 -21.38
N GLN A 84 -8.29 -8.04 -22.34
CA GLN A 84 -7.94 -7.69 -23.72
C GLN A 84 -7.67 -6.19 -23.86
N TYR A 85 -8.48 -5.34 -23.21
CA TYR A 85 -8.32 -3.88 -23.22
C TYR A 85 -7.42 -3.39 -22.07
N ARG A 86 -6.46 -2.52 -22.40
CA ARG A 86 -5.40 -2.03 -21.49
C ARG A 86 -5.43 -0.53 -21.20
N GLY A 87 -6.47 0.19 -21.61
CA GLY A 87 -6.51 1.66 -21.46
C GLY A 87 -6.50 2.14 -20.02
N GLU A 88 -7.36 1.58 -19.16
CA GLU A 88 -7.37 1.94 -17.74
C GLU A 88 -6.57 0.94 -16.88
N ARG A 89 -5.79 1.43 -15.90
CA ARG A 89 -5.11 0.59 -14.91
C ARG A 89 -6.12 -0.07 -13.96
N LEU A 90 -6.06 -1.40 -13.85
CA LEU A 90 -6.82 -2.14 -12.84
C LEU A 90 -6.03 -2.15 -11.52
N THR A 91 -6.62 -1.59 -10.47
CA THR A 91 -6.05 -1.46 -9.12
C THR A 91 -6.94 -2.17 -8.10
N GLU A 92 -6.42 -2.40 -6.90
CA GLU A 92 -7.17 -2.88 -5.74
C GLU A 92 -8.34 -1.94 -5.44
N ASN A 93 -8.14 -0.62 -5.54
CA ASN A 93 -9.20 0.38 -5.40
C ASN A 93 -10.33 0.22 -6.43
N THR A 94 -10.06 -0.32 -7.61
CA THR A 94 -11.11 -0.65 -8.59
C THR A 94 -11.96 -1.83 -8.09
N LEU A 95 -11.33 -2.84 -7.50
CA LEU A 95 -12.03 -4.00 -6.96
C LEU A 95 -12.83 -3.65 -5.70
N LEU A 96 -12.29 -2.77 -4.84
CA LEU A 96 -13.02 -2.27 -3.66
C LEU A 96 -14.28 -1.50 -4.06
N ARG A 97 -14.22 -0.65 -5.09
CA ARG A 97 -15.41 0.03 -5.61
C ARG A 97 -16.47 -0.95 -6.09
N VAL A 98 -16.09 -1.96 -6.87
CA VAL A 98 -17.02 -3.02 -7.32
C VAL A 98 -17.58 -3.81 -6.14
N ALA A 99 -16.77 -4.12 -5.13
CA ALA A 99 -17.24 -4.82 -3.93
C ALA A 99 -18.27 -3.99 -3.14
N VAL A 100 -18.08 -2.67 -3.05
CA VAL A 100 -19.06 -1.75 -2.46
C VAL A 100 -20.37 -1.76 -3.26
N ASP A 101 -20.31 -1.67 -4.59
CA ASP A 101 -21.50 -1.74 -5.44
C ASP A 101 -22.25 -3.07 -5.24
N LEU A 102 -21.53 -4.18 -5.17
CA LEU A 102 -22.11 -5.50 -4.89
C LEU A 102 -22.77 -5.55 -3.50
N LEU A 103 -22.11 -5.02 -2.47
CA LEU A 103 -22.66 -4.96 -1.12
C LEU A 103 -23.94 -4.12 -1.06
N LEU A 104 -23.93 -2.93 -1.66
CA LEU A 104 -25.08 -2.03 -1.71
C LEU A 104 -26.25 -2.62 -2.51
N THR A 105 -25.97 -3.40 -3.56
CA THR A 105 -26.98 -4.13 -4.33
C THR A 105 -27.71 -5.17 -3.48
N HIS A 106 -27.04 -5.74 -2.47
CA HIS A 106 -27.60 -6.76 -1.57
C HIS A 106 -27.92 -6.19 -0.18
N ALA A 107 -28.05 -4.86 -0.05
CA ALA A 107 -28.24 -4.22 1.25
C ALA A 107 -29.47 -4.73 2.00
N ASP A 108 -30.56 -5.04 1.28
CA ASP A 108 -31.81 -5.56 1.87
C ASP A 108 -31.66 -6.98 2.46
N GLN A 109 -30.56 -7.68 2.14
CA GLN A 109 -30.26 -9.02 2.65
C GLN A 109 -29.32 -8.98 3.86
N LEU A 110 -28.72 -7.83 4.17
CA LEU A 110 -27.83 -7.69 5.33
C LEU A 110 -28.62 -7.84 6.63
N ALA A 111 -28.20 -8.80 7.45
CA ALA A 111 -28.79 -9.07 8.74
C ALA A 111 -27.72 -9.43 9.78
N GLY A 112 -27.92 -9.02 11.02
CA GLY A 112 -26.99 -9.25 12.13
C GLY A 112 -26.29 -7.99 12.63
N ASP A 113 -25.56 -8.12 13.73
CA ASP A 113 -24.91 -7.01 14.45
C ASP A 113 -23.37 -7.11 14.40
N THR A 114 -22.84 -8.26 14.00
CA THR A 114 -21.40 -8.51 13.90
C THR A 114 -20.92 -8.59 12.45
N GLU A 115 -19.62 -8.37 12.21
CA GLU A 115 -19.05 -8.50 10.87
C GLU A 115 -19.27 -9.91 10.29
N ASP A 116 -19.19 -10.94 11.12
CA ASP A 116 -19.35 -12.33 10.70
C ASP A 116 -20.80 -12.63 10.33
N GLU A 117 -21.78 -12.21 11.14
CA GLU A 117 -23.21 -12.36 10.80
C GLU A 117 -23.59 -11.59 9.54
N LEU A 118 -23.14 -10.34 9.41
CA LEU A 118 -23.37 -9.53 8.22
C LEU A 118 -22.76 -10.20 6.99
N ARG A 119 -21.57 -10.80 7.12
CA ARG A 119 -20.92 -11.54 6.03
C ARG A 119 -21.72 -12.77 5.64
N ASP A 120 -22.14 -13.57 6.61
CA ASP A 120 -22.87 -14.82 6.38
C ASP A 120 -24.27 -14.57 5.80
N SER A 121 -24.85 -13.39 6.04
CA SER A 121 -26.15 -13.01 5.48
C SER A 121 -26.14 -12.76 3.96
N VAL A 122 -24.98 -12.40 3.38
CA VAL A 122 -24.87 -12.05 1.95
C VAL A 122 -23.85 -12.87 1.18
N LEU A 123 -22.94 -13.57 1.85
CA LEU A 123 -22.04 -14.53 1.23
C LEU A 123 -22.62 -15.94 1.39
N PRO A 124 -22.83 -16.69 0.30
CA PRO A 124 -23.19 -18.09 0.45
C PRO A 124 -22.07 -18.80 1.21
N ASP A 125 -22.47 -19.71 2.11
CA ASP A 125 -21.57 -20.59 2.83
C ASP A 125 -20.73 -21.32 1.78
N SER A 126 -19.55 -20.77 1.54
CA SER A 126 -18.67 -21.19 0.45
C SER A 126 -17.96 -22.41 0.99
N GLY A 127 -18.74 -23.47 1.19
CA GLY A 127 -18.26 -24.80 1.48
C GLY A 127 -17.13 -25.04 0.52
N THR A 128 -15.93 -25.14 1.08
CA THR A 128 -14.77 -25.73 0.44
C THR A 128 -15.29 -26.87 -0.41
N SER A 129 -15.33 -26.67 -1.74
CA SER A 129 -15.49 -27.78 -2.67
C SER A 129 -14.23 -28.58 -2.50
N GLU A 130 -14.23 -29.45 -1.49
CA GLU A 130 -13.31 -30.56 -1.41
C GLU A 130 -13.44 -31.28 -2.73
N VAL A 131 -12.34 -31.21 -3.46
CA VAL A 131 -12.04 -32.00 -4.63
C VAL A 131 -12.36 -33.45 -4.27
N ARG A 132 -13.52 -33.94 -4.70
CA ARG A 132 -13.76 -35.37 -4.82
C ARG A 132 -12.90 -35.86 -5.98
N GLU A 133 -11.62 -36.07 -5.70
CA GLU A 133 -10.78 -37.00 -6.44
C GLU A 133 -11.33 -38.41 -6.14
N SER A 134 -12.46 -38.72 -6.79
CA SER A 134 -12.89 -40.10 -6.98
C SER A 134 -11.91 -40.73 -7.96
N GLY A 135 -11.06 -41.60 -7.43
CA GLY A 135 -10.16 -42.43 -8.22
C GLY A 135 -10.92 -43.27 -9.25
N THR A 136 -10.24 -43.51 -10.36
CA THR A 136 -10.40 -44.72 -11.17
C THR A 136 -9.04 -45.03 -11.77
#